data_AF-G3IPA4-F1
#
_entry.id   AF-G3IPA4-F1
#
_cell.length_a   1.000
_cell.length_b   1.000
_cell.length_c   1.000
_cell.angle_alpha   90.00
_cell.angle_beta   90.00
_cell.angle_gamma   90.00
#
_symmetry.space_group_name_H-M   'P 1'
#
loop_
_entity.id
_entity.type
_entity.pdbx_description
1 polymer ?
#
loop_
_entity_poly.entity_id
_entity_poly.type
_entity_poly.pdbx_seq_one_letter_code
_entity_poly.pdbx_strand_id
1 'polypeptide(L)'
;MTCYIDQLNTWYDMKTHQEVTSSRLFSEIQNTLGTFGLNGLDRLLCFMIVKELQVGQMQILRQQIANELNSSCRFDSRHLAAALDNLNK
;
A
#
# COMPACT_ATOMS: atom_id res chain seq x y z
N MET A 1 -8.62 2.01 14.65
CA MET A 1 -8.94 1.07 13.55
C MET A 1 -10.37 1.37 13.21
N THR A 2 -10.66 1.71 11.96
CA THR A 2 -12.01 2.11 11.58
C THR A 2 -12.86 0.88 11.26
N CYS A 3 -14.13 0.92 11.63
CA CYS A 3 -15.12 -0.13 11.34
C CYS A 3 -16.38 0.51 10.76
N TYR A 4 -17.01 -0.21 9.84
CA TYR A 4 -18.27 0.18 9.25
C TYR A 4 -19.43 -0.48 9.99
N ILE A 5 -20.41 0.33 10.41
CA ILE A 5 -21.62 -0.17 11.08
C ILE A 5 -22.79 -0.03 10.12
N ASP A 6 -23.23 -1.15 9.54
CA ASP A 6 -24.30 -1.19 8.53
C ASP A 6 -25.61 -0.58 9.03
N GLN A 7 -25.98 -0.82 10.29
CA GLN A 7 -27.24 -0.31 10.87
C GLN A 7 -27.28 1.21 10.93
N LEU A 8 -26.12 1.86 10.98
CA LEU A 8 -25.97 3.31 11.09
C LEU A 8 -25.43 3.94 9.79
N ASN A 9 -25.10 3.13 8.77
CA ASN A 9 -24.55 3.56 7.49
C ASN A 9 -23.35 4.52 7.67
N THR A 10 -22.52 4.25 8.68
CA THR A 10 -21.51 5.18 9.22
C THR A 10 -20.26 4.44 9.66
N TRP A 11 -19.11 5.03 9.38
CA TRP A 11 -17.81 4.58 9.83
C TRP A 11 -17.47 5.17 11.18
N TYR A 12 -16.95 4.33 12.08
CA TYR A 12 -16.52 4.70 13.42
C TYR A 12 -15.04 4.35 13.63
N ASP A 13 -14.33 5.16 14.40
CA ASP A 13 -13.03 4.77 14.94
C ASP A 13 -13.25 3.95 16.22
N MET A 14 -12.73 2.74 16.24
CA MET A 14 -12.92 1.80 17.33
C MET A 14 -12.23 2.21 18.63
N LYS A 15 -11.24 3.12 18.57
CA LYS A 15 -10.52 3.58 19.77
C LYS A 15 -11.27 4.68 20.51
N THR A 16 -11.88 5.59 19.76
CA THR A 16 -12.54 6.79 20.30
C THR A 16 -14.06 6.68 20.28
N HIS A 17 -14.60 5.64 19.61
CA HIS A 17 -16.01 5.48 19.30
C HIS A 17 -16.62 6.70 18.57
N GLN A 18 -15.78 7.51 17.92
CA GLN A 18 -16.23 8.68 17.19
C GLN A 18 -16.58 8.31 15.75
N GLU A 19 -17.60 9.00 15.24
CA GLU A 19 -17.94 8.97 13.83
C GLU A 19 -16.79 9.57 13.02
N VAL A 20 -16.37 8.82 12.00
CA VAL A 20 -15.29 9.21 11.09
C VAL A 20 -15.86 9.69 9.77
N THR A 21 -16.88 9.01 9.26
CA THR A 21 -17.60 9.45 8.05
C THR A 21 -18.98 8.80 7.96
N SER A 22 -19.97 9.56 7.52
CA SER A 22 -21.33 9.09 7.23
C SER A 22 -21.81 9.59 5.87
N SER A 23 -22.94 9.04 5.42
CA SER A 23 -23.64 9.52 4.23
C SER A 23 -23.99 11.02 4.29
N ARG A 24 -24.21 11.57 5.49
CA ARG A 24 -24.47 13.01 5.68
C ARG A 24 -23.27 13.85 5.31
N LEU A 25 -22.07 13.46 5.78
CA LEU A 25 -20.82 14.14 5.44
C LEU A 25 -20.63 14.21 3.92
N PHE A 26 -20.91 13.11 3.22
CA PHE A 26 -20.82 13.06 1.76
C PHE A 26 -21.82 14.01 1.08
N SER A 27 -23.06 14.07 1.57
CA SER A 27 -24.06 15.02 1.08
C SER A 27 -23.66 16.48 1.32
N GLU A 28 -23.07 16.79 2.48
CA GLU A 28 -22.59 18.14 2.79
C GLU A 28 -21.42 18.55 1.89
N ILE A 29 -20.49 17.64 1.62
CA ILE A 29 -19.39 17.85 0.67
C ILE A 29 -19.95 18.11 -0.74
N GLN A 30 -20.90 17.28 -1.19
CA GLN A 30 -21.54 17.46 -2.51
C GLN A 30 -22.23 18.82 -2.62
N ASN A 31 -22.97 19.23 -1.59
CA ASN A 31 -23.67 20.50 -1.59
C ASN A 31 -22.71 21.70 -1.55
N THR A 32 -21.58 21.58 -0.86
CA THR A 32 -20.59 22.66 -0.71
C THR A 32 -19.71 22.81 -1.94
N LEU A 33 -19.25 21.69 -2.53
CA LEU A 33 -18.30 21.70 -3.65
C LEU A 33 -18.99 21.70 -5.02
N GLY A 34 -20.25 21.26 -5.07
CA GLY A 34 -20.97 21.05 -6.31
C GLY A 34 -20.32 20.01 -7.23
N THR A 35 -20.91 19.80 -8.39
CA THR A 35 -20.46 18.79 -9.36
C THR A 35 -19.02 19.06 -9.82
N PHE A 36 -18.66 20.30 -10.09
CA PHE A 36 -17.30 20.65 -10.56
C PHE A 36 -16.22 20.36 -9.51
N GLY A 37 -16.46 20.72 -8.25
CA GLY A 37 -15.51 20.45 -7.17
C GLY A 37 -15.34 18.96 -6.90
N LEU A 38 -16.44 18.19 -6.94
CA LEU A 38 -16.39 16.73 -6.83
C LEU A 38 -15.63 16.07 -7.98
N ASN A 39 -15.78 16.56 -9.22
CA ASN A 39 -14.98 16.06 -10.36
C ASN A 39 -13.48 16.34 -10.18
N GLY A 40 -13.13 17.49 -9.60
CA GLY A 40 -11.74 17.79 -9.22
C GLY A 40 -11.22 16.84 -8.15
N LEU A 41 -12.02 16.60 -7.11
CA LEU A 41 -11.68 15.69 -6.01
C LEU A 41 -11.48 14.25 -6.50
N ASP A 42 -12.38 13.76 -7.36
CA ASP A 42 -12.27 12.43 -7.98
C ASP A 42 -10.93 12.26 -8.71
N ARG A 43 -10.54 13.24 -9.55
CA ARG A 43 -9.26 13.22 -10.25
C ARG A 43 -8.06 13.26 -9.31
N LEU A 44 -8.13 14.07 -8.25
CA LEU A 44 -7.07 14.17 -7.25
C LEU A 44 -6.89 12.85 -6.50
N LEU A 45 -7.99 12.26 -6.01
CA LEU A 45 -7.95 10.98 -5.31
C LEU A 45 -7.47 9.86 -6.22
N CYS A 46 -7.94 9.81 -7.47
CA CYS A 46 -7.45 8.87 -8.46
C CYS A 46 -5.92 8.98 -8.64
N PHE A 47 -5.40 10.20 -8.82
CA PHE A 47 -3.97 10.43 -8.92
C PHE A 47 -3.21 9.98 -7.66
N MET A 48 -3.72 10.32 -6.47
CA MET A 48 -3.10 9.92 -5.21
C MET A 48 -3.06 8.40 -5.05
N ILE A 49 -4.15 7.71 -5.35
CA ILE A 49 -4.24 6.24 -5.30
C ILE A 49 -3.23 5.61 -6.25
N VAL A 50 -3.19 6.04 -7.51
CA VAL A 50 -2.26 5.51 -8.51
C VAL A 50 -0.81 5.72 -8.08
N LYS A 51 -0.49 6.91 -7.57
CA LYS A 51 0.86 7.23 -7.07
C LYS A 51 1.28 6.31 -5.94
N GLU A 52 0.44 6.12 -4.93
CA GLU A 52 0.74 5.22 -3.80
C GLU A 52 0.91 3.77 -4.25
N LEU A 53 0.05 3.30 -5.15
CA LEU A 53 0.16 1.96 -5.72
C LEU A 53 1.47 1.76 -6.49
N GLN A 54 1.88 2.74 -7.30
CA GLN A 54 3.15 2.70 -8.02
C GLN A 54 4.35 2.64 -7.06
N VAL A 55 4.34 3.44 -6.00
CA VAL A 55 5.37 3.40 -4.96
C VAL A 55 5.42 2.03 -4.30
N GLY A 56 4.27 1.48 -3.89
CA GLY A 56 4.19 0.15 -3.29
C GLY A 56 4.74 -0.95 -4.20
N GLN A 57 4.36 -0.94 -5.48
CA GLN A 57 4.87 -1.90 -6.48
C GLN A 57 6.39 -1.81 -6.66
N MET A 58 6.95 -0.58 -6.73
CA MET A 58 8.39 -0.40 -6.83
C MET A 58 9.14 -0.92 -5.60
N GLN A 59 8.61 -0.73 -4.40
CA GLN A 59 9.23 -1.26 -3.18
C GLN A 59 9.25 -2.79 -3.17
N ILE A 60 8.15 -3.43 -3.58
CA ILE A 60 8.06 -4.89 -3.70
C ILE A 60 9.09 -5.41 -4.71
N LEU A 61 9.17 -4.79 -5.90
CA LEU A 61 10.12 -5.19 -6.93
C LEU A 61 11.57 -5.07 -6.45
N ARG A 62 11.92 -3.99 -5.74
CA ARG A 62 13.24 -3.83 -5.14
C ARG A 62 13.56 -4.93 -4.14
N GLN A 63 12.58 -5.32 -3.31
CA GLN A 63 12.77 -6.40 -2.35
C GLN A 63 12.94 -7.75 -3.05
N GLN A 64 12.20 -8.02 -4.12
CA GLN A 64 12.34 -9.24 -4.91
C GLN A 64 13.74 -9.34 -5.54
N ILE A 65 14.21 -8.29 -6.20
CA ILE A 65 15.55 -8.23 -6.77
C ILE A 65 16.62 -8.44 -5.69
N ALA A 66 16.48 -7.77 -4.54
CA ALA A 66 17.42 -7.92 -3.43
C ALA A 66 17.46 -9.37 -2.89
N ASN A 67 16.29 -10.02 -2.78
CA ASN A 67 16.19 -11.40 -2.33
C ASN A 67 16.82 -12.38 -3.31
N GLU A 68 16.60 -12.21 -4.61
CA GLU A 68 17.19 -13.04 -5.67
C GLU A 68 18.71 -12.89 -5.69
N LEU A 69 19.23 -11.66 -5.72
CA LEU A 69 20.68 -11.40 -5.68
C LEU A 69 21.32 -12.00 -4.42
N ASN A 70 20.69 -11.86 -3.25
CA ASN A 70 21.19 -12.46 -2.02
C ASN A 70 21.18 -14.00 -2.08
N SER A 71 20.17 -14.60 -2.70
CA SER A 71 20.10 -16.05 -2.90
C SER A 71 21.23 -16.53 -3.83
N SER A 72 21.39 -15.89 -4.98
CA SER A 72 22.42 -16.21 -5.98
C SER A 72 23.82 -16.06 -5.42
N CYS A 73 24.15 -14.91 -4.82
CA CYS A 73 25.48 -14.68 -4.24
C CYS A 73 25.82 -15.68 -3.13
N ARG A 74 24.83 -16.09 -2.32
CA ARG A 74 25.02 -17.12 -1.29
C ARG A 74 25.27 -18.50 -1.89
N PHE A 75 24.61 -18.83 -2.99
CA PHE A 75 24.83 -20.10 -3.70
C PHE A 75 26.22 -20.13 -4.32
N ASP A 76 26.60 -19.09 -5.06
CA ASP A 76 27.91 -18.98 -5.72
C ASP A 76 29.05 -19.03 -4.71
N SER A 77 28.93 -18.30 -3.60
CA SER A 77 29.94 -18.32 -2.52
C SER A 77 30.11 -19.72 -1.92
N ARG A 78 29.01 -20.45 -1.69
CA ARG A 78 29.05 -21.83 -1.16
C ARG A 78 29.64 -22.81 -2.16
N HIS A 79 29.30 -22.67 -3.44
CA HIS A 79 29.83 -23.53 -4.50
C HIS A 79 31.34 -23.33 -4.67
N LEU A 80 31.80 -22.07 -4.70
CA LEU A 80 33.22 -21.74 -4.77
C LEU A 80 33.99 -22.25 -3.55
N ALA A 81 33.45 -22.09 -2.35
CA ALA A 81 34.06 -22.62 -1.13
C ALA A 81 34.21 -24.15 -1.17
N ALA A 82 33.20 -24.86 -1.67
CA ALA A 82 33.27 -26.31 -1.85
C ALA A 82 34.29 -26.72 -2.92
N ALA A 83 34.42 -25.97 -4.02
CA ALA A 83 35.43 -26.24 -5.04
C ALA A 83 36.86 -26.07 -4.48
N LEU A 84 37.10 -25.01 -3.70
CA LEU A 84 38.38 -24.79 -3.02
C LEU A 84 38.72 -25.91 -2.03
N ASP A 85 37.75 -26.39 -1.24
CA ASP A 85 37.96 -27.50 -0.29
C ASP A 85 38.32 -28.82 -1.01
N ASN A 86 37.76 -29.07 -2.20
CA ASN A 86 38.10 -30.25 -3.00
C ASN A 86 39.47 -30.14 -3.69
N LEU A 87 39.89 -28.94 -4.09
CA LEU A 87 41.21 -28.71 -4.70
C LEU A 87 42.37 -28.70 -3.69
N ASN A 88 42.06 -28.48 -2.41
CA ASN A 88 43.04 -28.52 -1.32
C ASN A 88 43.20 -29.93 -0.71
N LYS A 89 42.57 -30.95 -1.30
CA LYS A 89 42.78 -32.38 -1.01
C LYS A 89 43.69 -33.00 -2.07
#